data_AF-A0A9E1WEM5-F1
#
_entry.id   AF-A0A9E1WEM5-F1
#
_cell.length_a   1.000
_cell.length_b   1.000
_cell.length_c   1.000
_cell.angle_alpha   90.00
_cell.angle_beta   90.00
_cell.angle_gamma   90.00
#
_symmetry.space_group_name_H-M   'P 1'
#
loop_
_entity.id
_entity.type
_entity.pdbx_description
1 polymer ?
#
loop_
_entity_poly.entity_id
_entity_poly.type
_entity_poly.pdbx_seq_one_letter_code
_entity_poly.pdbx_strand_id
1 'polypeptide(L)' 'MIKTIYTITLCIFCLHSALGKKPNILYIMSDDHAAHGISAYGGRLAQIAPTPNLDRLAKEGALFKN' A
#
# COMPACT_ATOMS: atom_id res chain seq x y z
N MET A 1 -28.64 -35.42 -8.23
CA MET A 1 -27.87 -34.94 -9.40
C MET A 1 -27.92 -33.43 -9.55
N ILE A 2 -29.11 -32.81 -9.71
CA ILE A 2 -29.25 -31.34 -9.91
C ILE A 2 -28.75 -30.50 -8.72
N LYS A 3 -29.07 -30.89 -7.47
CA LYS A 3 -28.56 -30.21 -6.26
C LYS A 3 -27.03 -30.18 -6.18
N THR A 4 -26.39 -31.29 -6.54
CA THR A 4 -24.92 -31.45 -6.54
C THR A 4 -24.26 -30.50 -7.54
N ILE A 5 -24.87 -30.30 -8.72
CA ILE A 5 -24.38 -29.37 -9.74
C ILE A 5 -24.39 -27.93 -9.21
N TYR A 6 -25.50 -27.50 -8.60
CA TYR A 6 -25.59 -26.15 -8.01
C TYR A 6 -24.58 -25.91 -6.91
N THR A 7 -24.32 -26.90 -6.05
CA THR A 7 -23.29 -26.80 -5.01
C THR A 7 -21.90 -26.64 -5.59
N ILE A 8 -21.56 -27.37 -6.65
CA ILE A 8 -20.25 -27.28 -7.30
C ILE A 8 -20.07 -25.93 -8.01
N THR A 9 -21.09 -25.48 -8.75
CA THR A 9 -21.04 -24.18 -9.44
C THR A 9 -20.88 -23.01 -8.45
N LEU A 10 -21.58 -23.07 -7.31
CA LEU A 10 -21.46 -22.07 -6.25
C LEU A 10 -20.05 -22.04 -5.64
N CYS A 11 -19.45 -23.21 -5.39
CA CYS A 11 -18.07 -23.32 -4.89
C CYS A 11 -17.04 -22.74 -5.87
N ILE A 12 -17.18 -23.00 -7.17
CA ILE A 12 -16.24 -22.50 -8.20
C ILE A 12 -16.31 -20.96 -8.32
N PHE A 13 -17.51 -20.38 -8.26
CA PHE A 13 -17.70 -18.93 -8.30
C PHE A 13 -17.06 -18.22 -7.08
N CYS A 14 -17.17 -18.84 -5.91
CA CYS A 14 -16.56 -18.33 -4.68
C CYS A 14 -15.02 -18.36 -4.76
N LEU A 15 -14.43 -19.42 -5.34
CA LEU A 15 -12.99 -19.54 -5.57
C LEU A 15 -12.44 -18.47 -6.52
N HIS A 16 -13.18 -18.14 -7.58
CA HIS A 16 -12.76 -17.13 -8.55
C HIS A 16 -12.73 -15.72 -7.95
N SER A 17 -13.67 -15.44 -7.04
CA SER A 17 -13.76 -14.16 -6.33
C SER A 17 -12.62 -13.98 -5.31
N ALA A 18 -12.01 -15.07 -4.86
CA ALA A 18 -10.90 -15.07 -3.90
C ALA A 18 -9.52 -14.84 -4.56
N LEU A 19 -9.39 -14.96 -5.88
CA LEU A 19 -8.17 -14.58 -6.61
C LEU A 19 -8.14 -13.05 -6.79
N GLY A 20 -7.75 -12.34 -5.73
CA GLY A 20 -7.42 -10.92 -5.83
C GLY A 20 -6.33 -10.68 -6.88
N LYS A 21 -6.42 -9.59 -7.64
CA LYS A 21 -5.37 -9.23 -8.61
C LYS A 21 -4.04 -9.06 -7.88
N LYS A 22 -2.97 -9.67 -8.39
CA LYS A 22 -1.61 -9.46 -7.87
C LYS A 22 -1.28 -7.97 -7.94
N PRO A 23 -0.86 -7.33 -6.82
CA PRO A 23 -0.52 -5.92 -6.84
C PRO A 23 0.81 -5.70 -7.58
N ASN A 24 0.97 -4.50 -8.14
CA ASN A 24 2.28 -4.02 -8.60
C ASN A 24 3.07 -3.50 -7.41
N ILE A 25 4.39 -3.75 -7.40
CA ILE A 25 5.29 -3.28 -6.35
C ILE A 25 6.25 -2.26 -6.97
N LEU A 26 6.23 -1.03 -6.46
CA LEU A 26 7.19 0.00 -6.79
C LEU A 26 8.02 0.31 -5.54
N TYR A 27 9.33 0.13 -5.65
CA TYR A 27 10.29 0.46 -4.59
C TYR A 27 11.09 1.69 -4.98
N ILE A 28 11.06 2.72 -4.14
CA ILE A 28 11.78 3.97 -4.33
C ILE A 28 12.78 4.11 -3.18
N MET A 29 14.06 4.27 -3.51
CA MET A 29 15.14 4.48 -2.56
C MET A 29 15.85 5.79 -2.89
N SER A 30 16.22 6.53 -1.84
CA SER A 30 17.09 7.70 -1.94
C SER A 30 18.33 7.43 -1.12
N ASP A 31 19.50 7.67 -1.69
CA ASP A 31 20.77 7.59 -0.97
C ASP A 31 20.88 8.74 0.04
N ASP A 32 21.60 8.49 1.14
CA ASP A 32 21.89 9.45 2.23
C ASP A 32 20.68 10.24 2.78
N HIS A 33 19.46 9.74 2.60
CA HIS A 33 18.26 10.45 3.01
C HIS A 33 17.96 10.18 4.49
N ALA A 34 18.34 11.13 5.35
CA ALA A 34 17.97 11.08 6.77
C ALA A 34 16.45 11.21 6.95
N ALA A 35 15.87 10.48 7.91
CA ALA A 35 14.42 10.54 8.20
C ALA A 35 13.93 11.99 8.45
N HIS A 36 14.75 12.80 9.14
CA HIS A 36 14.44 14.22 9.40
C HIS A 36 14.51 15.12 8.16
N GLY A 37 14.99 14.63 7.02
CA GLY A 37 14.95 15.29 5.71
C GLY A 37 13.60 15.17 5.00
N ILE A 38 12.71 14.28 5.48
CA ILE A 38 11.36 14.11 4.95
C ILE A 38 10.38 14.85 5.87
N SER A 39 9.57 15.76 5.33
CA SER A 39 8.70 16.63 6.13
C SER A 39 7.63 15.87 6.93
N ALA A 40 7.18 14.70 6.45
CA ALA A 40 6.26 13.81 7.16
C ALA A 40 6.77 13.39 8.56
N TYR A 41 8.08 13.40 8.79
CA TYR A 41 8.70 13.09 10.08
C TYR A 41 8.76 14.28 11.04
N GLY A 42 8.36 15.49 10.63
CA GLY A 42 8.25 16.66 11.50
C GLY A 42 9.59 17.23 11.99
N GLY A 43 10.69 16.97 11.29
CA GLY A 43 12.02 17.48 11.63
C GLY A 43 12.19 18.98 11.35
N ARG A 44 13.35 19.54 11.76
CA ARG A 44 13.72 20.96 11.53
C ARG A 44 13.58 21.39 10.06
N LEU A 45 13.81 20.46 9.13
CA LEU A 45 13.77 20.73 7.69
C LEU A 45 12.34 20.80 7.12
N ALA A 46 11.32 20.32 7.83
CA ALA A 46 9.97 20.16 7.29
C ALA A 46 9.35 21.48 6.77
N GLN A 47 9.67 22.62 7.39
CA GLN A 47 9.16 23.93 6.98
C GLN A 47 9.96 24.56 5.84
N ILE A 48 11.26 24.29 5.76
CA ILE A 48 12.17 24.93 4.79
C ILE A 48 12.40 24.08 3.54
N ALA A 49 12.21 22.77 3.64
CA ALA A 49 12.34 21.80 2.56
C ALA A 49 11.18 20.79 2.61
N PRO A 50 9.95 21.22 2.27
CA PRO A 50 8.78 20.35 2.28
C PRO A 50 8.87 19.28 1.19
N THR A 51 8.39 18.07 1.48
CA THR A 51 8.30 16.93 0.56
C THR A 51 6.85 16.53 0.32
N PRO A 52 6.03 17.37 -0.34
CA PRO A 52 4.57 17.22 -0.38
C PRO A 52 4.10 15.88 -0.99
N ASN A 53 4.86 15.31 -1.93
CA ASN A 53 4.56 14.01 -2.52
C ASN A 53 4.77 12.86 -1.52
N LEU A 54 5.84 12.92 -0.72
CA LEU A 54 6.11 11.93 0.32
C LEU A 54 5.14 12.09 1.50
N ASP A 55 4.79 13.33 1.85
CA ASP A 55 3.78 13.63 2.88
C ASP A 55 2.41 13.05 2.51
N ARG A 56 2.02 13.18 1.24
CA ARG A 56 0.78 12.58 0.72
C ARG A 56 0.82 11.06 0.84
N LEU A 57 1.92 10.41 0.46
CA LEU A 57 2.08 8.96 0.59
C LEU A 57 2.03 8.50 2.05
N ALA A 58 2.65 9.25 2.96
CA ALA A 58 2.60 8.98 4.39
C ALA A 58 1.18 9.12 4.98
N LYS A 59 0.39 10.10 4.48
CA LYS A 59 -1.01 10.33 4.90
C LYS A 59 -1.97 9.26 4.35
N GLU A 60 -1.77 8.84 3.11
CA GLU A 60 -2.63 7.84 2.44
C GLU A 60 -2.25 6.39 2.83
N GLY A 61 -1.05 6.18 3.34
CA GLY A 61 -0.52 4.87 3.69
C GLY A 61 -0.06 4.80 5.15
N ALA A 62 1.20 4.40 5.33
CA ALA A 62 1.81 4.24 6.63
C ALA A 62 3.13 5.02 6.69
N LEU A 63 3.44 5.54 7.88
CA LEU A 63 4.71 6.19 8.21
C LEU A 63 5.38 5.43 9.35
N PHE A 64 6.51 4.79 9.07
CA PHE A 64 7.26 4.03 10.06
C PHE A 64 8.11 4.96 10.92
N LYS A 65 7.96 4.89 12.25
CA LYS A 65 8.62 5.78 13.23
C LYS A 65 9.55 5.05 14.20
N ASN A 66 10.08 3.89 13.79
CA ASN A 66 10.69 2.79 14.56
C ASN A 66 9.71 1.66 14.86
#